data_AF-A0A1G1ZMY2-F1
#
_entry.id   AF-A0A1G1ZMY2-F1
#
_cell.length_a   1.000
_cell.length_b   1.000
_cell.length_c   1.000
_cell.angle_alpha   90.00
_cell.angle_beta   90.00
_cell.angle_gamma   90.00
#
_symmetry.space_group_name_H-M   'P 1'
#
loop_
_entity.id
_entity.type
_entity.pdbx_description
1 polymer ?
#
loop_
_entity_poly.entity_id
_entity_poly.type
_entity_poly.pdbx_seq_one_letter_code
_entity_poly.pdbx_strand_id
1 'polypeptide(L)' 'MSRNSVASRIRVTKTGKLIKRTMGQGHCRAKKNARQLHRKGDSLVSAVDRRMFRKYISF' A
#
# COMPACT_ATOMS: atom_id res chain seq x y z
N MET A 1 -9.81 6.58 -9.82
CA MET A 1 -9.89 5.55 -8.75
C MET A 1 -11.23 5.65 -8.07
N SER A 2 -11.91 4.53 -7.79
CA SER A 2 -13.14 4.53 -6.98
C SER A 2 -12.80 4.48 -5.50
N ARG A 3 -13.67 5.04 -4.65
CA ARG A 3 -13.53 5.03 -3.18
C ARG A 3 -13.35 3.62 -2.63
N ASN A 4 -14.14 2.67 -3.12
CA ASN A 4 -14.10 1.26 -2.70
C ASN A 4 -12.76 0.58 -3.03
N SER A 5 -12.15 0.99 -4.15
CA SER A 5 -10.86 0.47 -4.60
C SER A 5 -9.71 0.95 -3.69
N VAL A 6 -9.80 2.17 -3.18
CA VAL A 6 -8.82 2.72 -2.23
C VAL A 6 -9.03 2.13 -0.84
N ALA A 7 -10.27 2.06 -0.37
CA ALA A 7 -10.61 1.52 0.94
C ALA A 7 -10.16 0.06 1.13
N SER A 8 -10.21 -0.75 0.08
CA SER A 8 -9.75 -2.16 0.12
C SER A 8 -8.23 -2.32 0.10
N ARG A 9 -7.46 -1.29 -0.30
CA ARG A 9 -6.00 -1.39 -0.52
C ARG A 9 -5.17 -0.56 0.46
N ILE A 10 -5.76 0.46 1.08
CA ILE A 10 -5.09 1.41 1.96
C ILE A 10 -5.70 1.32 3.35
N ARG A 11 -4.85 1.13 4.37
CA ARG A 11 -5.26 1.16 5.78
C ARG A 11 -4.80 2.45 6.45
N VAL A 12 -5.66 2.99 7.31
CA VAL A 12 -5.32 4.13 8.18
C VAL A 12 -4.86 3.58 9.53
N THR A 13 -3.70 4.02 10.01
CA THR A 13 -3.22 3.70 11.36
C THR A 13 -3.89 4.57 12.41
N LYS A 14 -3.77 4.20 13.69
CA LYS A 14 -4.22 5.03 14.82
C LYS A 14 -3.64 6.45 14.79
N THR A 15 -2.43 6.62 14.24
CA THR A 15 -1.73 7.91 14.10
C THR A 15 -2.09 8.68 12.82
N GLY A 16 -3.05 8.20 12.04
CA GLY A 16 -3.45 8.84 10.77
C GLY A 16 -2.47 8.63 9.61
N LYS A 17 -1.44 7.78 9.78
CA LYS A 17 -0.56 7.39 8.67
C LYS A 17 -1.29 6.38 7.79
N LEU A 18 -0.96 6.40 6.49
CA LEU A 18 -1.52 5.45 5.53
C LEU A 18 -0.51 4.33 5.27
N ILE A 19 -1.00 3.09 5.30
CA ILE A 19 -0.24 1.88 5.01
C ILE A 19 -0.78 1.25 3.72
N LYS A 20 0.14 0.77 2.86
CA LYS A 20 -0.14 0.00 1.66
C LYS A 20 0.73 -1.24 1.59
N ARG A 21 0.24 -2.29 0.93
CA ARG A 21 1.06 -3.45 0.58
C ARG A 21 2.13 -3.07 -0.45
N THR A 22 3.35 -3.56 -0.27
CA THR A 22 4.42 -3.36 -1.26
C THR A 22 4.13 -4.13 -2.54
N MET A 23 4.27 -3.46 -3.69
CA MET A 23 3.94 -4.03 -5.00
C MET A 23 5.05 -4.97 -5.55
N GLY A 24 4.68 -5.75 -6.57
CA GLY A 24 5.60 -6.64 -7.27
C GLY A 24 5.79 -7.99 -6.59
N GLN A 25 4.75 -8.51 -5.92
CA GLN A 25 4.69 -9.88 -5.38
C GLN A 25 3.60 -10.77 -6.00
N GLY A 26 2.71 -10.21 -6.84
CA GLY A 26 1.57 -10.94 -7.39
C GLY A 26 1.89 -11.90 -8.54
N HIS A 27 3.07 -11.77 -9.15
CA HIS A 27 3.48 -12.57 -10.31
C HIS A 27 5.00 -12.74 -10.38
N CYS A 28 5.48 -13.62 -11.27
CA CYS A 28 6.90 -13.91 -11.53
C CYS A 28 7.74 -14.12 -10.26
N ARG A 29 7.23 -14.92 -9.32
CA ARG A 29 7.90 -15.17 -8.03
C ARG A 29 9.13 -16.08 -8.17
N ALA A 30 9.14 -16.97 -9.16
CA ALA A 30 10.24 -17.91 -9.40
C ALA A 30 11.59 -17.22 -9.68
N LYS A 31 11.58 -16.00 -10.24
CA LYS A 31 12.80 -15.22 -10.53
C LYS A 31 13.21 -14.29 -9.38
N LYS A 32 12.55 -14.36 -8.22
CA LYS A 32 12.78 -13.46 -7.08
C LYS A 32 13.41 -14.22 -5.92
N ASN A 33 14.39 -13.60 -5.28
CA ASN A 33 15.03 -14.21 -4.12
C ASN A 33 14.09 -14.19 -2.91
N ALA A 34 14.17 -15.21 -2.05
CA ALA A 34 13.36 -15.30 -0.83
C ALA A 34 13.48 -14.03 0.04
N ARG A 35 14.70 -13.49 0.18
CA ARG A 35 14.95 -12.23 0.89
C ARG A 35 14.18 -11.04 0.32
N GLN A 36 14.09 -10.93 -1.00
CA GLN A 36 13.33 -9.86 -1.67
C GLN A 36 11.83 -10.02 -1.44
N LEU A 37 11.34 -11.26 -1.46
CA LEU A 37 9.93 -11.56 -1.16
C LEU A 37 9.62 -11.21 0.30
N HIS A 38 10.45 -11.61 1.25
CA HIS A 38 10.22 -11.36 2.69
C HIS A 38 10.30 -9.88 3.07
N ARG A 39 11.18 -9.11 2.43
CA ARG A 39 11.29 -7.66 2.66
C ARG A 39 10.09 -6.86 2.15
N LYS A 40 9.36 -7.39 1.16
CA LYS A 40 8.20 -6.72 0.56
C LYS A 40 6.95 -6.99 1.40
N GLY A 41 6.85 -6.34 2.55
CA GLY A 41 5.68 -6.36 3.42
C GLY A 41 4.76 -5.16 3.22
N ASP A 42 4.03 -4.80 4.27
CA ASP A 42 3.31 -3.54 4.34
C ASP A 42 4.30 -2.37 4.51
N SER A 43 3.98 -1.25 3.85
CA SER A 43 4.84 -0.07 3.77
C SER A 43 4.04 1.20 3.98
N LEU A 44 4.69 2.24 4.49
CA LEU A 44 4.09 3.55 4.60
C LEU A 44 3.89 4.17 3.22
N VAL A 45 2.75 4.80 3.02
CA VAL A 45 2.49 5.62 1.83
C VAL A 45 3.37 6.88 1.89
N SER A 46 3.95 7.24 0.74
CA SER A 46 4.83 8.41 0.62
C SER A 46 4.10 9.70 0.97
N ALA A 47 4.86 10.74 1.35
CA ALA A 47 4.28 12.04 1.68
C ALA A 47 3.48 12.66 0.54
N VAL A 48 3.96 12.50 -0.69
CA VAL A 48 3.35 13.03 -1.91
C VAL A 48 2.03 12.31 -2.20
N ASP A 49 2.01 10.99 -2.10
CA ASP A 49 0.83 10.17 -2.42
C ASP A 49 -0.30 10.35 -1.38
N ARG A 50 0.04 10.70 -0.13
CA ARG A 50 -0.96 10.90 0.94
C ARG A 50 -2.01 11.93 0.56
N ARG A 51 -1.64 12.99 -0.16
CA ARG A 51 -2.58 14.04 -0.58
C ARG A 51 -3.62 13.50 -1.57
N MET A 52 -3.20 12.63 -2.49
CA MET A 52 -4.12 11.99 -3.44
C MET A 52 -5.11 11.04 -2.75
N PHE A 53 -4.64 10.21 -1.82
CA PHE A 53 -5.51 9.23 -1.16
C PHE A 53 -6.52 9.87 -0.20
N ARG A 54 -6.20 11.04 0.39
CA ARG A 54 -7.12 11.77 1.26
C ARG A 54 -8.44 12.16 0.59
N LYS A 55 -8.45 12.37 -0.74
CA LYS A 55 -9.68 12.63 -1.51
C LYS A 55 -10.65 11.45 -1.50
N TYR A 56 -10.13 10.23 -1.37
CA TYR A 56 -10.90 8.99 -1.49
C TYR A 56 -11.19 8.32 -0.14
N ILE A 57 -10.41 8.64 0.88
CA ILE A 57 -10.61 8.18 2.25
C ILE A 57 -11.30 9.35 2.98
N SER A 58 -12.63 9.39 2.92
CA SER A 58 -13.37 10.27 3.83
C SER A 58 -13.38 9.60 5.20
N PHE A 59 -12.84 10.33 6.17
CA PHE A 59 -13.11 10.12 7.58
C PHE A 59 -14.56 10.48 7.88
#